data_AF-A0A6J7P6R5-F1
#
_entry.id   AF-A0A6J7P6R5-F1
#
_cell.length_a   1.000
_cell.length_b   1.000
_cell.length_c   1.000
_cell.angle_alpha   90.00
_cell.angle_beta   90.00
_cell.angle_gamma   90.00
#
_symmetry.space_group_name_H-M   'P 1'
#
loop_
_entity.id
_entity.type
_entity.pdbx_description
1 polymer ?
#
loop_
_entity_poly.entity_id
_entity_poly.type
_entity_poly.pdbx_seq_one_letter_code
_entity_poly.pdbx_strand_id
1 'polypeptide(L)'
;MRQLTGKRHCVIGGFVVEWHPREVMAPYYAQGEAILKLGYFAMPMHPLGRTWAETLQEDRRAVILADSLGFHDAFIGEHLTDRYENITNSLLFLATLIPETSQIKLATGTTNLSH
;
A
#
# COMPACT_ATOMS: atom_id res chain seq x y z
N MET A 1 -17.44 6.90 36.06
CA MET A 1 -18.15 6.05 35.06
C MET A 1 -18.76 6.94 33.99
N ARG A 2 -18.23 6.91 32.77
CA ARG A 2 -18.96 7.34 31.57
C ARG A 2 -18.64 6.33 30.47
N GLN A 3 -19.51 5.35 30.30
CA GLN A 3 -19.59 4.57 29.08
C GLN A 3 -20.28 5.44 28.04
N LEU A 4 -19.51 6.01 27.11
CA LEU A 4 -20.03 6.53 25.85
C LEU A 4 -20.08 5.36 24.87
N THR A 5 -21.11 4.51 24.98
CA THR A 5 -21.35 3.45 23.99
C THR A 5 -21.95 4.08 22.74
N GLY A 6 -21.11 4.31 21.72
CA GLY A 6 -21.48 4.88 20.42
C GLY A 6 -22.34 3.97 19.54
N LYS A 7 -23.35 3.30 20.11
CA LYS A 7 -24.30 2.46 19.39
C LYS A 7 -25.41 3.32 18.80
N ARG A 8 -25.40 3.50 17.48
CA ARG A 8 -26.51 4.12 16.75
C ARG A 8 -27.49 3.03 16.34
N HIS A 9 -28.74 3.18 16.76
CA HIS A 9 -29.82 2.26 16.45
C HIS A 9 -30.61 2.81 15.27
N CYS A 10 -30.84 1.99 14.24
CA CYS A 10 -31.74 2.30 13.14
C CYS A 10 -32.82 1.22 13.10
N VAL A 11 -34.09 1.62 13.13
CA VAL A 11 -35.22 0.69 13.07
C VAL A 11 -35.65 0.59 11.61
N ILE A 12 -35.53 -0.60 11.02
CA ILE A 12 -36.03 -0.90 9.69
C ILE A 12 -37.04 -2.04 9.84
N GLY A 13 -38.30 -1.79 9.46
CA GLY A 13 -39.34 -2.82 9.45
C GLY A 13 -39.67 -3.44 10.81
N GLY A 14 -39.51 -2.69 11.92
CA GLY A 14 -39.82 -3.18 13.27
C GLY A 14 -38.73 -4.02 13.94
N PHE A 15 -37.60 -4.25 13.27
CA PHE A 15 -36.41 -4.87 13.86
C PHE A 15 -35.41 -3.79 14.28
N VAL A 16 -34.86 -3.92 15.49
CA VAL A 16 -33.72 -3.11 15.93
C VAL A 16 -32.46 -3.69 15.30
N VAL A 17 -31.93 -3.00 14.30
CA VAL A 17 -30.64 -3.36 13.70
C VAL A 17 -29.55 -2.61 14.45
N GLU A 18 -28.67 -3.36 15.11
CA GLU A 18 -27.52 -2.81 15.82
C GLU A 18 -26.35 -2.67 14.84
N TRP A 19 -26.07 -1.43 14.43
CA TRP A 19 -24.97 -1.14 13.51
C TRP A 19 -23.67 -0.98 14.32
N HIS A 20 -22.80 -1.99 14.30
CA HIS A 20 -21.41 -1.81 14.69
C HIS A 20 -20.71 -1.13 13.51
N PRO A 21 -20.18 0.11 13.66
CA PRO A 21 -19.33 0.68 12.65
C PRO A 21 -18.14 -0.25 12.45
N ARG A 22 -18.14 -1.00 11.35
CA ARG A 22 -16.96 -1.76 10.93
C ARG A 22 -15.81 -0.77 10.77
N GLU A 23 -14.65 -1.23 11.23
CA GLU A 23 -13.36 -0.57 11.43
C GLU A 23 -12.74 -0.01 10.15
N VAL A 24 -13.47 0.80 9.39
CA VAL A 24 -12.90 1.49 8.23
C VAL A 24 -12.16 2.71 8.75
N MET A 25 -10.86 2.55 8.98
CA MET A 25 -9.89 3.61 9.32
C MET A 25 -9.92 4.14 10.77
N ALA A 26 -9.89 3.25 11.76
CA ALA A 26 -9.45 3.65 13.09
C ALA A 26 -7.91 3.73 13.12
N PRO A 27 -7.29 4.86 13.52
CA PRO A 27 -5.84 4.92 13.66
C PRO A 27 -5.36 3.90 14.70
N TYR A 28 -4.22 3.25 14.42
CA TYR A 28 -3.58 2.36 15.37
C TYR A 28 -3.05 3.22 16.52
N TYR A 29 -3.66 3.13 17.71
CA TYR A 29 -3.15 3.81 18.90
C TYR A 29 -2.19 2.89 19.66
N ALA A 30 -0.92 3.28 19.81
CA ALA A 30 -0.06 2.71 20.84
C ALA A 30 0.14 3.76 21.93
N GLN A 31 -0.04 3.35 23.19
CA GLN A 31 0.23 4.22 24.35
C GLN A 31 -0.57 5.55 24.35
N GLY A 32 -1.69 5.62 23.63
CA GLY A 32 -2.56 6.80 23.60
C GLY A 32 -2.28 7.79 22.45
N GLU A 33 -1.29 7.53 21.59
CA GLU A 33 -1.02 8.35 20.40
C GLU A 33 -1.34 7.61 19.10
N ALA A 34 -1.89 8.35 18.11
CA ALA A 34 -2.20 7.81 16.80
C ALA A 34 -0.89 7.52 16.05
N ILE A 35 -0.61 6.24 15.77
CA ILE A 35 0.53 5.85 14.94
C ILE A 35 0.14 6.05 13.47
N LEU A 36 0.83 6.99 12.83
CA LEU A 36 0.80 7.16 11.38
C LEU A 36 1.62 6.04 10.72
N LYS A 37 1.01 5.34 9.75
CA LYS A 37 1.71 4.37 8.90
C LYS A 37 2.03 5.01 7.57
N LEU A 38 3.32 5.25 7.30
CA LEU A 38 3.78 5.84 6.05
C LEU A 38 3.87 4.76 4.96
N GLY A 39 3.18 4.99 3.84
CA GLY A 39 3.29 4.17 2.64
C GLY A 39 4.22 4.80 1.60
N TYR A 40 5.00 3.98 0.92
CA TYR A 40 5.78 4.34 -0.25
C TYR A 40 4.94 4.03 -1.50
N PHE A 41 4.69 5.03 -2.34
CA PHE A 41 3.95 4.85 -3.59
C PHE A 41 4.83 5.34 -4.73
N ALA A 42 5.11 4.47 -5.72
CA ALA A 42 6.00 4.80 -6.81
C ALA A 42 5.40 4.53 -8.18
N MET A 43 5.46 5.58 -9.00
CA MET A 43 5.43 5.56 -10.45
C MET A 43 6.90 5.70 -10.91
N PRO A 44 7.61 4.59 -11.15
CA PRO A 44 9.06 4.61 -11.35
C PRO A 44 9.39 5.20 -12.72
N MET A 45 9.58 6.53 -12.72
CA MET A 45 9.78 7.35 -13.92
C MET A 45 11.25 7.57 -14.18
N HIS A 46 11.76 7.04 -15.29
CA HIS A 46 13.17 7.08 -15.65
C HIS A 46 13.42 7.85 -16.95
N PRO A 47 14.51 8.65 -17.04
CA PRO A 47 14.89 9.30 -18.30
C PRO A 47 15.12 8.30 -19.43
N LEU A 48 14.79 8.71 -20.67
CA LEU A 48 15.05 7.91 -21.86
C LEU A 48 16.56 7.69 -22.07
N GLY A 49 16.90 6.56 -22.69
CA GLY A 49 18.29 6.19 -23.01
C GLY A 49 18.99 5.35 -21.94
N ARG A 50 18.35 5.13 -20.79
CA ARG A 50 18.81 4.18 -19.77
C ARG A 50 18.38 2.76 -20.12
N THR A 51 19.18 1.78 -19.71
CA THR A 51 18.83 0.39 -19.94
C THR A 51 17.75 -0.05 -18.94
N TRP A 52 16.89 -0.96 -19.38
CA TRP A 52 15.81 -1.49 -18.54
C TRP A 52 16.32 -2.16 -17.25
N ALA A 53 17.47 -2.85 -17.33
CA ALA A 53 18.06 -3.48 -16.16
C ALA A 53 18.53 -2.46 -15.11
N GLU A 54 19.08 -1.31 -15.53
CA GLU A 54 19.53 -0.27 -14.61
C GLU A 54 18.37 0.38 -13.87
N THR A 55 17.28 0.68 -14.58
CA THR A 55 16.09 1.29 -14.01
C THR A 55 15.41 0.35 -13.02
N LEU A 56 15.23 -0.92 -13.38
CA LEU A 56 14.70 -1.94 -12.46
C LEU A 56 15.55 -2.07 -11.19
N GLN A 57 16.88 -2.06 -11.32
CA GLN A 57 17.76 -2.15 -10.16
C GLN A 57 17.66 -0.91 -9.27
N GLU A 58 17.42 0.26 -9.85
CA GLU A 58 17.17 1.49 -9.11
C GLU A 58 15.85 1.44 -8.33
N ASP A 59 14.78 0.99 -8.98
CA ASP A 59 13.47 0.84 -8.36
C ASP A 59 13.52 -0.16 -7.19
N ARG A 60 14.26 -1.27 -7.35
CA ARG A 60 14.49 -2.22 -6.26
C ARG A 60 15.18 -1.56 -5.07
N ARG A 61 16.26 -0.83 -5.32
CA ARG A 61 17.01 -0.13 -4.27
C ARG A 61 16.13 0.87 -3.52
N ALA A 62 15.21 1.53 -4.22
CA ALA A 62 14.27 2.46 -3.59
C ALA A 62 13.32 1.74 -2.61
N VAL A 63 12.77 0.57 -2.98
CA VAL A 63 11.91 -0.21 -2.09
C VAL A 63 12.68 -0.79 -0.91
N ILE A 64 13.89 -1.31 -1.12
CA ILE A 64 14.75 -1.81 -0.03
C ILE A 64 15.11 -0.69 0.94
N LEU A 65 15.38 0.51 0.41
CA LEU A 65 15.61 1.68 1.25
C LEU A 65 14.34 2.04 2.05
N ALA A 66 13.16 2.02 1.43
CA ALA A 66 11.90 2.25 2.13
C ALA A 66 11.66 1.23 3.26
N ASP A 67 11.99 -0.05 3.05
CA ASP A 67 11.95 -1.08 4.10
C ASP A 67 12.84 -0.70 5.29
N SER A 68 14.10 -0.32 5.02
CA SER A 68 15.07 0.05 6.05
C SER A 68 14.69 1.34 6.81
N LEU A 69 13.97 2.25 6.14
CA LEU A 69 13.48 3.51 6.73
C LEU A 69 12.20 3.33 7.55
N GLY A 70 11.61 2.13 7.57
CA GLY A 70 10.43 1.84 8.37
C GLY A 70 9.10 2.20 7.71
N PHE A 71 9.05 2.29 6.38
CA PHE A 71 7.77 2.40 5.67
C PHE A 71 6.94 1.14 5.87
N HIS A 72 5.62 1.31 5.97
CA HIS A 72 4.69 0.24 6.24
C HIS A 72 4.36 -0.58 4.98
N ASP A 73 4.04 0.09 3.88
CA ASP A 73 3.69 -0.53 2.61
C ASP A 73 4.48 0.10 1.45
N ALA A 74 4.76 -0.66 0.40
CA ALA A 74 5.27 -0.20 -0.88
C ALA A 74 4.29 -0.57 -2.00
N PHE A 75 3.81 0.43 -2.72
CA PHE A 75 2.90 0.32 -3.86
C PHE A 75 3.63 0.66 -5.15
N ILE A 76 3.66 -0.28 -6.10
CA ILE A 76 4.34 -0.12 -7.39
C ILE A 76 3.33 -0.17 -8.53
N GLY A 77 3.38 0.84 -9.40
CA GLY A 77 2.55 0.93 -10.60
C GLY A 77 2.95 -0.05 -11.71
N GLU A 78 2.04 -0.24 -12.66
CA GLU A 78 2.19 -1.15 -13.80
C GLU A 78 1.82 -0.45 -15.11
N HIS A 79 2.76 -0.41 -16.05
CA HIS A 79 2.61 0.29 -17.32
C HIS A 79 3.20 -0.55 -18.46
N LEU A 80 2.40 -0.83 -19.49
CA LEU A 80 2.79 -1.70 -20.61
C LEU A 80 3.48 -0.98 -21.77
N THR A 81 3.01 0.23 -22.08
CA THR A 81 3.40 0.96 -23.29
C THR A 81 4.25 2.19 -23.00
N ASP A 82 4.39 2.56 -21.73
CA ASP A 82 5.19 3.70 -21.30
C ASP A 82 6.69 3.35 -21.34
N ARG A 83 7.50 4.31 -21.79
CA ARG A 83 8.97 4.18 -21.83
C ARG A 83 9.65 4.75 -20.61
N TYR A 84 9.01 5.71 -19.93
CA TYR A 84 9.51 6.30 -18.70
C TYR A 84 9.17 5.40 -17.52
N GLU A 85 7.98 4.82 -17.51
CA GLU A 85 7.50 3.90 -16.48
C GLU A 85 7.52 2.48 -17.01
N ASN A 86 8.66 1.80 -16.84
CA ASN A 86 8.97 0.58 -17.58
C ASN A 86 8.78 -0.72 -16.77
N ILE A 87 8.02 -0.67 -15.67
CA ILE A 87 7.57 -1.86 -14.94
C ILE A 87 6.26 -2.36 -15.56
N THR A 88 6.37 -3.41 -16.37
CA THR A 88 5.24 -4.00 -17.11
C THR A 88 4.43 -5.01 -16.32
N ASN A 89 4.98 -5.54 -15.23
CA ASN A 89 4.29 -6.42 -14.31
C ASN A 89 4.74 -6.11 -12.88
N SER A 90 3.88 -5.37 -12.18
CA SER A 90 4.15 -4.91 -10.81
C SER A 90 4.32 -6.09 -9.84
N LEU A 91 3.51 -7.14 -9.99
CA LEU A 91 3.55 -8.30 -9.12
C LEU A 91 4.87 -9.08 -9.24
N LEU A 92 5.34 -9.33 -10.46
CA LEU A 92 6.61 -10.01 -10.70
C LEU A 92 7.78 -9.18 -10.21
N PHE A 93 7.78 -7.86 -10.45
CA PHE A 93 8.79 -6.96 -9.91
C PHE A 93 8.85 -7.05 -8.37
N LEU A 94 7.71 -6.94 -7.69
CA LEU A 94 7.62 -7.03 -6.23
C LEU A 94 8.03 -8.40 -5.70
N ALA A 95 7.72 -9.48 -6.41
CA ALA A 95 8.13 -10.83 -6.03
C ALA A 95 9.66 -10.95 -5.91
N THR A 96 10.39 -10.17 -6.71
CA THR A 96 11.85 -10.16 -6.65
C THR A 96 12.42 -9.52 -5.37
N LEU A 97 11.62 -8.73 -4.64
CA LEU A 97 12.02 -8.00 -3.44
C LEU A 97 11.75 -8.78 -2.14
N ILE A 98 10.90 -9.82 -2.20
CA ILE A 98 10.57 -10.69 -1.06
C ILE A 98 11.81 -11.14 -0.26
N PRO A 99 12.91 -11.63 -0.88
CA PRO A 99 14.08 -12.08 -0.10
C PRO A 99 14.95 -10.93 0.44
N GLU A 100 14.76 -9.69 -0.02
CA GLU A 100 15.61 -8.53 0.34
C GLU A 100 14.92 -7.55 1.30
N THR A 101 13.64 -7.73 1.55
CA THR A 101 12.86 -6.90 2.48
C THR A 101 12.40 -7.71 3.69
N SER A 102 12.32 -7.06 4.85
CA SER A 102 12.08 -7.73 6.13
C SER A 102 10.72 -7.39 6.77
N GLN A 103 10.19 -6.20 6.52
CA GLN A 103 9.05 -5.67 7.28
C GLN A 103 7.97 -5.01 6.41
N ILE A 104 8.36 -4.31 5.36
CA ILE A 104 7.48 -3.59 4.44
C ILE A 104 6.52 -4.56 3.75
N LYS A 105 5.27 -4.14 3.56
CA LYS A 105 4.30 -4.91 2.78
C LYS A 105 4.38 -4.50 1.31
N LEU A 106 4.50 -5.49 0.45
CA LEU A 106 4.60 -5.29 -0.98
C LEU A 106 3.21 -5.39 -1.61
N ALA A 107 2.79 -4.35 -2.32
CA ALA A 107 1.48 -4.26 -2.94
C ALA A 107 1.55 -3.63 -4.34
N THR A 108 0.60 -4.00 -5.21
CA THR A 108 0.48 -3.40 -6.54
C THR A 108 -0.35 -2.12 -6.47
N GLY A 109 -0.04 -1.14 -7.30
CA GLY A 109 -0.70 0.17 -7.31
C GLY A 109 -0.91 0.72 -8.72
N THR A 110 -1.58 0.02 -9.64
CA THR A 110 -2.47 -1.15 -9.51
C THR A 110 -2.01 -2.32 -10.40
N THR A 111 -2.60 -3.51 -10.23
CA THR A 111 -2.57 -4.57 -11.25
C THR A 111 -3.67 -4.33 -12.27
N ASN A 112 -3.37 -4.53 -13.54
CA ASN A 112 -4.36 -4.49 -14.60
C ASN A 112 -5.03 -5.86 -14.77
N LEU A 113 -6.36 -5.90 -14.66
CA LEU A 113 -7.14 -7.16 -14.70
C LEU A 113 -7.63 -7.57 -16.09
N SER A 114 -7.61 -6.63 -17.05
CA SER A 114 -8.17 -6.81 -18.40
C SER A 114 -7.12 -7.13 -19.47
N HIS A 115 -5.89 -7.43 -19.05
CA HIS A 115 -4.81 -7.84 -19.96
C HIS A 115 -5.08 -9.20 -20.60
#